data_AF-A0A2V8QE30-F1
#
_entry.id   AF-A0A2V8QE30-F1
#
_cell.length_a   1.000
_cell.length_b   1.000
_cell.length_c   1.000
_cell.angle_alpha   90.00
_cell.angle_beta   90.00
_cell.angle_gamma   90.00
#
_symmetry.space_group_name_H-M   'P 1'
#
loop_
_entity.id
_entity.type
_entity.pdbx_description
1 polymer ?
#
loop_
_entity_poly.entity_id
_entity_poly.type
_entity_poly.pdbx_seq_one_letter_code
_entity_poly.pdbx_strand_id
1 'polypeptide(L)'
;MIKYRLAVIGLFAVLFIVAIPSSSLAQRTPQRTAQTSGIPSPQSVLGFNPGDDRTIADWKQITDYFGRLDKASDRMVVQTLGQSTLKRPLIVALISARENILALEKYKDIQQQLADPRKVSNEIQRNRLIATGKTVVAISCSIHSTEIVASQMSMQLAFELATAQDAETKEILQNTILLLIPSPNPDGIDIVANWYRKSLGTSYEGREPPELYHYYAGHDDNRDWFMLNLKETQQITRLLWHDWFPQIVYDVHQQGSNGSRFFIPPFYDPPNPNIDPLLLRQVGLMGHKVAADLQSAGFKGVLTNALYDTWWHGGFRTAPYFHNSIGILSEAASARLMSPANITVDQLARSSTRGMRNATEALTNFPDPWQAGTWRPRNILDMEMIAARGILSMAAKYRTTYLRNFYELGRKNIDEPTKQDQPIAYLIPAGLSRDESLAKLIGSLINQGVEVYRLDSELHLTYGPQLLQRTNAASEKLGTYRKIIASTTSMQEVQCAGLV
;
A
#
# COMPACT_ATOMS: atom_id res chain seq x y z
N MET A 1 -46.84 -23.24 -76.87
CA MET A 1 -45.46 -23.60 -77.25
C MET A 1 -44.79 -24.27 -76.08
N ILE A 2 -44.17 -25.40 -76.38
CA ILE A 2 -43.52 -26.37 -75.50
C ILE A 2 -42.26 -25.78 -74.86
N LYS A 3 -42.00 -26.06 -73.57
CA LYS A 3 -40.73 -26.68 -73.11
C LYS A 3 -40.78 -27.11 -71.64
N TYR A 4 -40.14 -28.25 -71.45
CA TYR A 4 -40.21 -29.20 -70.34
C TYR A 4 -39.34 -28.84 -69.13
N ARG A 5 -39.91 -29.09 -67.94
CA ARG A 5 -39.39 -29.91 -66.82
C ARG A 5 -37.89 -29.85 -66.48
N LEU A 6 -37.61 -29.53 -65.21
CA LEU A 6 -36.76 -30.37 -64.36
C LEU A 6 -37.30 -30.37 -62.93
N ALA A 7 -37.52 -31.57 -62.40
CA ALA A 7 -37.97 -31.83 -61.05
C ALA A 7 -36.76 -31.96 -60.11
N VAL A 8 -36.83 -31.34 -58.93
CA VAL A 8 -36.04 -31.74 -57.78
C VAL A 8 -36.99 -31.88 -56.61
N ILE A 9 -37.00 -33.10 -56.07
CA ILE A 9 -37.81 -33.56 -54.94
C ILE A 9 -37.19 -32.99 -53.66
N GLY A 10 -37.95 -32.16 -52.94
CA GLY A 10 -37.59 -31.62 -51.63
C GLY A 10 -38.51 -32.20 -50.55
N LEU A 11 -37.94 -33.07 -49.72
CA LEU A 11 -38.55 -33.74 -48.58
C LEU A 11 -38.97 -32.70 -47.51
N PHE A 12 -40.27 -32.52 -47.25
CA PHE A 12 -40.76 -31.70 -46.13
C PHE A 12 -40.75 -32.54 -44.85
N ALA A 13 -39.72 -32.35 -44.03
CA ALA A 13 -39.69 -32.83 -42.65
C ALA A 13 -40.42 -31.82 -41.74
N VAL A 14 -41.56 -32.22 -41.18
CA VAL A 14 -42.28 -31.48 -40.14
C VAL A 14 -41.56 -31.71 -38.81
N LEU A 15 -40.79 -30.72 -38.36
CA LEU A 15 -40.18 -30.71 -37.03
C LEU A 15 -41.19 -30.19 -35.99
N PHE A 16 -41.66 -31.10 -35.12
CA PHE A 16 -42.34 -30.73 -33.88
C PHE A 16 -41.31 -30.10 -32.92
N ILE A 17 -41.42 -28.81 -32.66
CA ILE A 17 -40.68 -28.14 -31.59
C ILE A 17 -41.40 -28.46 -30.27
N VAL A 18 -40.87 -29.43 -29.53
CA VAL A 18 -41.21 -29.64 -28.12
C VAL A 18 -40.51 -28.56 -27.31
N ALA A 19 -41.27 -27.61 -26.77
CA ALA A 19 -40.75 -26.63 -25.81
C ALA A 19 -40.47 -27.32 -24.47
N ILE A 20 -39.20 -27.61 -24.21
CA ILE A 20 -38.74 -28.03 -22.88
C ILE A 20 -38.48 -26.75 -22.07
N PRO A 21 -39.13 -26.55 -20.91
CA PRO A 21 -38.80 -25.42 -20.05
C PRO A 21 -37.40 -25.62 -19.49
N SER A 22 -36.47 -24.75 -19.89
CA SER A 22 -35.13 -24.66 -19.33
C SER A 22 -35.21 -24.17 -17.89
N SER A 23 -35.38 -25.11 -16.96
CA SER A 23 -35.12 -24.87 -15.54
C SER A 23 -33.63 -24.53 -15.40
N SER A 24 -33.30 -23.24 -15.30
CA SER A 24 -31.96 -22.81 -14.93
C SER A 24 -31.68 -23.33 -13.52
N LEU A 25 -30.89 -24.39 -13.44
CA LEU A 25 -30.18 -24.77 -12.24
C LEU A 25 -29.18 -23.64 -11.94
N ALA A 26 -29.68 -22.57 -11.33
CA ALA A 26 -28.83 -21.64 -10.61
C ALA A 26 -28.02 -22.47 -9.61
N GLN A 27 -26.73 -22.62 -9.87
CA GLN A 27 -25.80 -23.15 -8.89
C GLN A 27 -25.94 -22.28 -7.65
N ARG A 28 -26.64 -22.80 -6.63
CA ARG A 28 -26.67 -22.21 -5.31
C ARG A 28 -25.23 -22.21 -4.82
N THR A 29 -24.58 -21.05 -4.89
CA THR A 29 -23.36 -20.77 -4.14
C THR A 29 -23.64 -21.19 -2.70
N PRO A 30 -22.81 -22.03 -2.07
CA PRO A 30 -23.09 -22.48 -0.72
C PRO A 30 -23.24 -21.25 0.17
N GLN A 31 -24.42 -21.12 0.76
CA GLN A 31 -24.74 -20.06 1.69
C GLN A 31 -23.86 -20.27 2.92
N ARG A 32 -22.69 -19.60 2.96
CA ARG A 32 -21.83 -19.54 4.16
C ARG A 32 -22.70 -19.06 5.31
N THR A 33 -23.06 -19.94 6.23
CA THR A 33 -23.69 -19.55 7.50
C THR A 33 -22.65 -18.80 8.33
N ALA A 34 -23.03 -17.68 8.94
CA ALA A 34 -22.18 -16.96 9.88
C ALA A 34 -21.98 -17.82 11.14
N GLN A 35 -20.99 -18.71 11.13
CA GLN A 35 -20.54 -19.43 12.32
C GLN A 35 -19.29 -18.74 12.86
N THR A 36 -19.47 -17.93 13.90
CA THR A 36 -18.34 -17.36 14.66
C THR A 36 -17.69 -18.40 15.56
N SER A 37 -18.35 -19.55 15.83
CA SER A 37 -17.87 -20.61 16.73
C SER A 37 -16.91 -21.63 16.09
N GLY A 38 -16.22 -21.27 15.00
CA GLY A 38 -15.31 -22.18 14.29
C GLY A 38 -14.07 -21.53 13.67
N ILE A 39 -13.84 -20.22 13.88
CA ILE A 39 -12.66 -19.54 13.36
C ILE A 39 -11.46 -19.85 14.29
N PRO A 40 -10.39 -20.50 13.80
CA PRO A 40 -9.28 -20.90 14.66
C PRO A 40 -8.47 -19.68 15.10
N SER A 41 -8.11 -19.62 16.38
CA SER A 41 -7.19 -18.61 16.90
C SER A 41 -5.75 -18.89 16.46
N PRO A 42 -4.85 -17.88 16.43
CA PRO A 42 -3.45 -18.11 16.11
C PRO A 42 -2.83 -19.16 17.04
N GLN A 43 -3.10 -19.08 18.34
CA GLN A 43 -2.60 -20.04 19.34
C GLN A 43 -3.03 -21.48 19.06
N SER A 44 -4.27 -21.69 18.63
CA SER A 44 -4.78 -23.04 18.32
C SER A 44 -4.10 -23.70 17.12
N VAL A 45 -3.53 -22.90 16.21
CA VAL A 45 -2.86 -23.39 14.99
C VAL A 45 -1.35 -23.43 15.17
N LEU A 46 -0.77 -22.41 15.79
CA LEU A 46 0.68 -22.23 15.94
C LEU A 46 1.24 -22.90 17.20
N GLY A 47 0.41 -23.10 18.23
CA GLY A 47 0.83 -23.55 19.56
C GLY A 47 1.35 -22.43 20.47
N PHE A 48 1.36 -21.18 20.01
CA PHE A 48 1.78 -19.98 20.75
C PHE A 48 1.00 -18.75 20.27
N ASN A 49 0.94 -17.70 21.09
CA ASN A 49 0.33 -16.43 20.68
C ASN A 49 1.35 -15.60 19.89
N PRO A 50 0.92 -14.91 18.82
CA PRO A 50 1.74 -13.87 18.22
C PRO A 50 2.22 -12.87 19.29
N GLY A 51 3.53 -12.62 19.29
CA GLY A 51 4.19 -11.75 20.28
C GLY A 51 4.70 -12.46 21.53
N ASP A 52 4.45 -13.75 21.72
CA ASP A 52 5.06 -14.52 22.81
C ASP A 52 6.59 -14.56 22.64
N ASP A 53 7.31 -14.35 23.74
CA ASP A 53 8.77 -14.36 23.75
C ASP A 53 9.32 -15.67 23.19
N ARG A 54 10.36 -15.57 22.37
CA ARG A 54 11.10 -16.70 21.80
C ARG A 54 10.28 -17.63 20.91
N THR A 55 9.14 -17.15 20.41
CA THR A 55 8.33 -17.86 19.41
C THR A 55 8.28 -17.05 18.11
N ILE A 56 8.24 -17.74 16.97
CA ILE A 56 8.23 -17.09 15.65
C ILE A 56 7.51 -17.99 14.62
N ALA A 57 6.54 -17.41 13.93
CA ALA A 57 5.94 -18.02 12.75
C ALA A 57 6.77 -17.66 11.51
N ASP A 58 7.15 -18.68 10.73
CA ASP A 58 7.74 -18.50 9.41
C ASP A 58 6.68 -18.19 8.34
N TRP A 59 7.11 -17.93 7.10
CA TRP A 59 6.16 -17.53 6.05
C TRP A 59 5.16 -18.65 5.73
N LYS A 60 5.58 -19.92 5.82
CA LYS A 60 4.69 -21.05 5.60
C LYS A 60 3.60 -21.12 6.67
N GLN A 61 3.93 -20.88 7.93
CA GLN A 61 2.95 -20.85 9.03
C GLN A 61 2.00 -19.65 8.90
N ILE A 62 2.52 -18.47 8.55
CA ILE A 62 1.70 -17.27 8.31
C ILE A 62 0.70 -17.54 7.17
N THR A 63 1.17 -17.99 6.01
CA THR A 63 0.30 -18.25 4.85
C THR A 63 -0.70 -19.38 5.08
N ASP A 64 -0.32 -20.46 5.78
CA ASP A 64 -1.25 -21.52 6.19
C ASP A 64 -2.36 -20.97 7.09
N TYR A 65 -2.00 -20.13 8.07
CA TYR A 65 -2.96 -19.53 8.98
C TYR A 65 -3.95 -18.61 8.26
N PHE A 66 -3.46 -17.72 7.39
CA PHE A 66 -4.32 -16.88 6.55
C PHE A 66 -5.25 -17.72 5.67
N GLY A 67 -4.76 -18.83 5.09
CA GLY A 67 -5.59 -19.76 4.32
C GLY A 67 -6.66 -20.49 5.14
N ARG A 68 -6.43 -20.70 6.45
CA ARG A 68 -7.46 -21.23 7.37
C ARG A 68 -8.53 -20.18 7.67
N LEU A 69 -8.12 -18.93 7.94
CA LEU A 69 -9.06 -17.83 8.17
C LEU A 69 -9.93 -17.57 6.93
N ASP A 70 -9.34 -17.56 5.74
CA ASP A 70 -10.06 -17.43 4.46
C ASP A 70 -11.18 -18.45 4.32
N LYS A 71 -10.93 -19.71 4.70
CA LYS A 71 -11.92 -20.79 4.65
C LYS A 71 -12.98 -20.68 5.73
N ALA A 72 -12.61 -20.23 6.93
CA ALA A 72 -13.49 -20.22 8.11
C ALA A 72 -14.33 -18.94 8.26
N SER A 73 -13.89 -17.81 7.71
CA SER A 73 -14.52 -16.49 7.91
C SER A 73 -15.28 -16.04 6.67
N ASP A 74 -16.43 -15.39 6.86
CA ASP A 74 -17.19 -14.69 5.81
C ASP A 74 -16.84 -13.20 5.70
N ARG A 75 -15.89 -12.72 6.51
CA ARG A 75 -15.42 -11.33 6.57
C ARG A 75 -14.10 -11.08 5.84
N MET A 76 -13.52 -12.12 5.24
CA MET A 76 -12.28 -11.95 4.50
C MET A 76 -12.14 -12.91 3.33
N VAL A 77 -11.31 -12.50 2.39
CA VAL A 77 -10.79 -13.34 1.31
C VAL A 77 -9.29 -13.14 1.16
N VAL A 78 -8.53 -14.22 0.98
CA VAL A 78 -7.08 -14.17 0.75
C VAL A 78 -6.78 -14.35 -0.74
N GLN A 79 -5.93 -13.48 -1.28
CA GLN A 79 -5.49 -13.53 -2.67
C GLN A 79 -3.97 -13.66 -2.73
N THR A 80 -3.49 -14.43 -3.70
CA THR A 80 -2.07 -14.47 -4.07
C THR A 80 -1.80 -13.46 -5.17
N LEU A 81 -0.96 -12.46 -4.90
CA LEU A 81 -0.58 -11.41 -5.85
C LEU A 81 0.42 -11.92 -6.89
N GLY A 82 1.22 -12.91 -6.50
CA GLY A 82 2.25 -13.51 -7.31
C GLY A 82 3.23 -14.28 -6.45
N GLN A 83 4.48 -14.34 -6.92
CA GLN A 83 5.58 -14.98 -6.22
C GLN A 83 6.71 -14.01 -5.98
N SER A 84 7.37 -14.16 -4.84
CA SER A 84 8.63 -13.48 -4.53
C SER A 84 9.79 -13.98 -5.38
N THR A 85 10.95 -13.37 -5.19
CA THR A 85 12.23 -13.70 -5.82
C THR A 85 12.62 -15.16 -5.57
N LEU A 86 12.44 -15.66 -4.34
CA LEU A 86 12.67 -17.07 -3.97
C LEU A 86 11.40 -17.94 -4.06
N LYS A 87 10.41 -17.49 -4.86
CA LYS A 87 9.22 -18.25 -5.25
C LYS A 87 8.26 -18.56 -4.09
N ARG A 88 8.24 -17.73 -3.05
CA ARG A 88 7.22 -17.77 -2.00
C ARG A 88 5.95 -17.06 -2.48
N PRO A 89 4.76 -17.56 -2.14
CA PRO A 89 3.52 -16.87 -2.50
C PRO A 89 3.46 -15.53 -1.77
N LEU A 90 3.32 -14.43 -2.51
CA LEU A 90 3.03 -13.11 -1.94
C LEU A 90 1.51 -12.98 -1.82
N ILE A 91 1.00 -12.75 -0.60
CA ILE A 91 -0.44 -12.74 -0.33
C ILE A 91 -0.94 -11.39 0.19
N VAL A 92 -2.21 -11.12 -0.06
CA VAL A 92 -2.99 -10.06 0.59
C VAL A 92 -4.27 -10.65 1.16
N ALA A 93 -4.65 -10.23 2.36
CA ALA A 93 -5.95 -10.53 2.96
C ALA A 93 -6.86 -9.31 2.81
N LEU A 94 -7.97 -9.46 2.09
CA LEU A 94 -9.02 -8.47 1.98
C LEU A 94 -10.00 -8.68 3.13
N ILE A 95 -10.12 -7.72 4.04
CA ILE A 95 -10.93 -7.86 5.26
C ILE A 95 -11.97 -6.73 5.32
N SER A 96 -13.24 -7.09 5.47
CA SER A 96 -14.38 -6.15 5.53
C SER A 96 -15.63 -6.85 6.06
N ALA A 97 -16.75 -6.14 6.18
CA ALA A 97 -18.04 -6.76 6.47
C ALA A 97 -18.42 -7.75 5.34
N ARG A 98 -19.18 -8.80 5.68
CA ARG A 98 -19.58 -9.86 4.74
C ARG A 98 -20.23 -9.28 3.47
N GLU A 99 -21.15 -8.36 3.63
CA GLU A 99 -21.83 -7.67 2.54
C GLU A 99 -20.86 -6.90 1.64
N ASN A 100 -19.75 -6.42 2.20
CA ASN A 100 -18.72 -5.76 1.43
C ASN A 100 -17.83 -6.73 0.66
N ILE A 101 -17.45 -7.85 1.29
CA ILE A 101 -16.71 -8.94 0.64
C ILE A 101 -17.49 -9.52 -0.56
N LEU A 102 -18.82 -9.66 -0.42
CA LEU A 102 -19.66 -10.12 -1.54
C LEU A 102 -19.79 -9.09 -2.67
N ALA A 103 -19.44 -7.83 -2.42
CA ALA A 103 -19.57 -6.72 -3.36
C ALA A 103 -18.21 -6.09 -3.73
N LEU A 104 -17.10 -6.82 -3.61
CA LEU A 104 -15.75 -6.27 -3.86
C LEU A 104 -15.61 -5.65 -5.25
N GLU A 105 -16.13 -6.29 -6.31
CA GLU A 105 -16.04 -5.76 -7.68
C GLU A 105 -16.78 -4.42 -7.85
N LYS A 106 -17.93 -4.25 -7.19
CA LYS A 106 -18.62 -2.95 -7.13
C LYS A 106 -17.73 -1.90 -6.46
N TYR A 107 -17.06 -2.24 -5.37
CA TYR A 107 -16.23 -1.27 -4.67
C TYR A 107 -14.95 -0.96 -5.44
N LYS A 108 -14.32 -1.92 -6.12
CA LYS A 108 -13.20 -1.67 -7.04
C LYS A 108 -13.58 -0.66 -8.13
N ASP A 109 -14.74 -0.84 -8.77
CA ASP A 109 -15.26 0.10 -9.77
C ASP A 109 -15.46 1.51 -9.19
N ILE A 110 -16.01 1.61 -7.97
CA ILE A 110 -16.13 2.91 -7.28
C ILE A 110 -14.74 3.52 -7.05
N GLN A 111 -13.74 2.76 -6.61
CA GLN A 111 -12.39 3.28 -6.38
C GLN A 111 -11.74 3.75 -7.68
N GLN A 112 -11.88 3.00 -8.77
CA GLN A 112 -11.37 3.38 -10.09
C GLN A 112 -11.99 4.68 -10.62
N GLN A 113 -13.29 4.89 -10.40
CA GLN A 113 -13.96 6.16 -10.75
C GLN A 113 -13.53 7.31 -9.84
N LEU A 114 -13.29 7.06 -8.55
CA LEU A 114 -12.82 8.10 -7.63
C LEU A 114 -11.34 8.47 -7.85
N ALA A 115 -10.53 7.52 -8.32
CA ALA A 115 -9.11 7.73 -8.65
C ALA A 115 -8.89 8.48 -9.96
N ASP A 116 -9.84 8.38 -10.90
CA ASP A 116 -9.83 9.13 -12.15
C ASP A 116 -11.07 10.02 -12.29
N PRO A 117 -11.00 11.28 -11.82
CA PRO A 117 -12.11 12.23 -11.85
C PRO A 117 -12.67 12.49 -13.25
N ARG A 118 -11.92 12.23 -14.33
CA ARG A 118 -12.40 12.39 -15.72
C ARG A 118 -13.55 11.41 -16.04
N LYS A 119 -13.66 10.31 -15.28
CA LYS A 119 -14.74 9.31 -15.41
C LYS A 119 -16.02 9.71 -14.66
N VAL A 120 -16.00 10.81 -13.91
CA VAL A 120 -17.14 11.29 -13.12
C VAL A 120 -17.77 12.49 -13.80
N SER A 121 -18.95 12.28 -14.37
CA SER A 121 -19.63 13.24 -15.27
C SER A 121 -20.15 14.50 -14.57
N ASN A 122 -20.56 14.40 -13.30
CA ASN A 122 -21.14 15.50 -12.56
C ASN A 122 -21.10 15.27 -11.03
N GLU A 123 -21.47 16.32 -10.29
CA GLU A 123 -21.47 16.31 -8.83
C GLU A 123 -22.43 15.29 -8.19
N ILE A 124 -23.53 14.96 -8.86
CA ILE A 124 -24.51 13.98 -8.35
C ILE A 124 -23.88 12.58 -8.37
N GLN A 125 -23.23 12.21 -9.48
CA GLN A 125 -22.47 10.96 -9.58
C GLN A 125 -21.37 10.92 -8.53
N ARG A 126 -20.54 11.98 -8.42
CA ARG A 126 -19.50 12.11 -7.40
C ARG A 126 -20.04 11.85 -5.99
N ASN A 127 -21.12 12.55 -5.61
CA ASN A 127 -21.70 12.44 -4.28
C ASN A 127 -22.27 11.04 -4.01
N ARG A 128 -22.85 10.37 -5.02
CA ARG A 128 -23.31 8.98 -4.91
C ARG A 128 -22.16 8.00 -4.70
N LEU A 129 -21.06 8.16 -5.46
CA LEU A 129 -19.85 7.33 -5.30
C LEU A 129 -19.27 7.48 -3.89
N ILE A 130 -19.11 8.72 -3.40
CA ILE A 130 -18.63 9.00 -2.04
C ILE A 130 -19.59 8.44 -0.98
N ALA A 131 -20.90 8.60 -1.14
CA ALA A 131 -21.88 8.11 -0.18
C ALA A 131 -21.86 6.58 -0.07
N THR A 132 -21.63 5.88 -1.18
CA THR A 132 -21.71 4.42 -1.28
C THR A 132 -20.36 3.73 -1.03
N GLY A 133 -19.25 4.34 -1.45
CA GLY A 133 -17.91 3.76 -1.43
C GLY A 133 -17.41 3.42 -0.03
N LYS A 134 -16.32 2.66 0.07
CA LYS A 134 -15.65 2.31 1.32
C LYS A 134 -14.25 2.90 1.31
N THR A 135 -13.75 3.33 2.47
CA THR A 135 -12.35 3.73 2.56
C THR A 135 -11.51 2.48 2.40
N VAL A 136 -10.63 2.47 1.40
CA VAL A 136 -9.67 1.39 1.21
C VAL A 136 -8.40 1.73 1.96
N VAL A 137 -7.99 0.83 2.85
CA VAL A 137 -6.80 0.97 3.70
C VAL A 137 -5.84 -0.17 3.38
N ALA A 138 -4.62 0.13 2.99
CA ALA A 138 -3.56 -0.87 2.87
C ALA A 138 -2.67 -0.83 4.11
N ILE A 139 -2.43 -1.99 4.73
CA ILE A 139 -1.47 -2.14 5.83
C ILE A 139 -0.42 -3.15 5.38
N SER A 140 0.85 -2.72 5.36
CA SER A 140 2.01 -3.54 5.03
C SER A 140 2.87 -3.73 6.25
N CYS A 141 3.28 -4.96 6.51
CA CYS A 141 4.00 -5.35 7.71
C CYS A 141 5.40 -5.88 7.37
N SER A 142 6.43 -5.51 8.12
CA SER A 142 7.75 -6.16 8.06
C SER A 142 8.32 -6.26 6.64
N ILE A 143 8.34 -5.15 5.89
CA ILE A 143 9.08 -5.09 4.60
C ILE A 143 10.57 -5.40 4.85
N HIS A 144 11.12 -4.75 5.86
CA HIS A 144 12.36 -5.13 6.49
C HIS A 144 12.13 -6.33 7.41
N SER A 145 12.53 -7.54 6.98
CA SER A 145 12.10 -8.76 7.68
C SER A 145 12.67 -9.00 9.09
N THR A 146 13.74 -8.29 9.47
CA THR A 146 14.26 -8.28 10.85
C THR A 146 13.34 -7.53 11.82
N GLU A 147 12.46 -6.70 11.30
CA GLU A 147 11.39 -6.00 12.01
C GLU A 147 10.15 -6.89 12.11
N ILE A 148 10.38 -8.09 12.64
CA ILE A 148 9.53 -9.26 12.39
C ILE A 148 8.15 -9.19 13.05
N VAL A 149 7.96 -8.37 14.09
CA VAL A 149 6.77 -8.44 14.94
C VAL A 149 5.50 -8.10 14.17
N ALA A 150 5.54 -7.11 13.26
CA ALA A 150 4.37 -6.72 12.47
C ALA A 150 3.81 -7.88 11.63
N SER A 151 4.67 -8.72 11.05
CA SER A 151 4.22 -9.93 10.33
C SER A 151 3.46 -10.91 11.24
N GLN A 152 3.87 -11.02 12.51
CA GLN A 152 3.20 -11.85 13.51
C GLN A 152 1.88 -11.19 13.95
N MET A 153 1.91 -9.88 14.20
CA MET A 153 0.76 -9.05 14.55
C MET A 153 -0.35 -9.17 13.49
N SER A 154 0.00 -9.22 12.20
CA SER A 154 -0.98 -9.34 11.12
C SER A 154 -1.95 -10.53 11.29
N MET A 155 -1.47 -11.65 11.84
CA MET A 155 -2.30 -12.83 12.14
C MET A 155 -3.31 -12.55 13.27
N GLN A 156 -2.87 -11.82 14.30
CA GLN A 156 -3.73 -11.41 15.41
C GLN A 156 -4.78 -10.39 14.93
N LEU A 157 -4.38 -9.39 14.16
CA LEU A 157 -5.28 -8.39 13.60
C LEU A 157 -6.36 -9.03 12.72
N ALA A 158 -5.96 -9.93 11.82
CA ALA A 158 -6.90 -10.63 10.95
C ALA A 158 -7.90 -11.49 11.75
N PHE A 159 -7.42 -12.21 12.77
CA PHE A 159 -8.26 -13.00 13.66
C PHE A 159 -9.29 -12.14 14.39
N GLU A 160 -8.86 -11.03 14.99
CA GLU A 160 -9.76 -10.15 15.72
C GLU A 160 -10.83 -9.53 14.82
N LEU A 161 -10.46 -9.03 13.64
CA LEU A 161 -11.43 -8.49 12.68
C LEU A 161 -12.41 -9.57 12.18
N ALA A 162 -11.94 -10.81 12.02
CA ALA A 162 -12.79 -11.93 11.62
C ALA A 162 -13.78 -12.37 12.72
N THR A 163 -13.45 -12.19 14.00
CA THR A 163 -14.20 -12.81 15.11
C THR A 163 -14.94 -11.81 16.00
N ALA A 164 -14.36 -10.64 16.27
CA ALA A 164 -14.87 -9.69 17.24
C ALA A 164 -16.24 -9.12 16.83
N GLN A 165 -17.05 -8.80 17.83
CA GLN A 165 -18.45 -8.37 17.67
C GLN A 165 -18.75 -7.02 18.32
N ASP A 166 -17.73 -6.37 18.85
CA ASP A 166 -17.84 -5.04 19.44
C ASP A 166 -18.23 -3.99 18.38
N ALA A 167 -18.76 -2.85 18.85
CA ALA A 167 -19.30 -1.82 17.99
C ALA A 167 -18.22 -1.18 17.10
N GLU A 168 -17.01 -0.99 17.61
CA GLU A 168 -15.92 -0.39 16.84
C GLU A 168 -15.48 -1.32 15.70
N THR A 169 -15.26 -2.61 15.97
CA THR A 169 -14.92 -3.57 14.92
C THR A 169 -16.00 -3.65 13.85
N LYS A 170 -17.28 -3.63 14.22
CA LYS A 170 -18.39 -3.59 13.24
C LYS A 170 -18.38 -2.32 12.41
N GLU A 171 -18.18 -1.15 13.03
CA GLU A 171 -18.09 0.13 12.33
C GLU A 171 -16.92 0.14 11.33
N ILE A 172 -15.75 -0.38 11.75
CA ILE A 172 -14.58 -0.56 10.90
C ILE A 172 -14.95 -1.40 9.68
N LEU A 173 -15.42 -2.64 9.89
CA LEU A 173 -15.74 -3.58 8.81
C LEU A 173 -16.81 -3.05 7.85
N GLN A 174 -17.80 -2.33 8.38
CA GLN A 174 -18.88 -1.76 7.55
C GLN A 174 -18.40 -0.65 6.62
N ASN A 175 -17.39 0.12 7.03
CA ASN A 175 -16.98 1.35 6.35
C ASN A 175 -15.64 1.25 5.61
N THR A 176 -14.85 0.21 5.86
CA THR A 176 -13.53 0.02 5.25
C THR A 176 -13.40 -1.28 4.47
N ILE A 177 -12.48 -1.30 3.52
CA ILE A 177 -11.91 -2.53 2.95
C ILE A 177 -10.42 -2.49 3.27
N LEU A 178 -9.99 -3.38 4.15
CA LEU A 178 -8.58 -3.51 4.53
C LEU A 178 -7.86 -4.45 3.56
N LEU A 179 -6.79 -3.98 2.94
CA LEU A 179 -5.78 -4.76 2.24
C LEU A 179 -4.63 -5.02 3.21
N LEU A 180 -4.68 -6.14 3.92
CA LEU A 180 -3.62 -6.52 4.87
C LEU A 180 -2.57 -7.36 4.14
N ILE A 181 -1.34 -6.85 4.05
CA ILE A 181 -0.18 -7.50 3.44
C ILE A 181 0.71 -8.00 4.59
N PRO A 182 0.68 -9.31 4.93
CA PRO A 182 1.41 -9.83 6.10
C PRO A 182 2.91 -9.61 6.03
N SER A 183 3.47 -9.64 4.82
CA SER A 183 4.76 -9.02 4.50
C SER A 183 4.94 -8.89 3.00
N PRO A 184 5.52 -7.78 2.51
CA PRO A 184 5.96 -7.65 1.13
C PRO A 184 7.31 -8.35 0.87
N ASN A 185 7.98 -8.86 1.90
CA ASN A 185 9.25 -9.59 1.80
C ASN A 185 9.13 -10.99 2.43
N PRO A 186 8.35 -11.90 1.81
CA PRO A 186 8.12 -13.25 2.37
C PRO A 186 9.41 -14.09 2.44
N ASP A 187 10.39 -13.80 1.59
CA ASP A 187 11.68 -14.48 1.56
C ASP A 187 12.50 -14.18 2.82
N GLY A 188 12.59 -12.91 3.18
CA GLY A 188 13.29 -12.47 4.37
C GLY A 188 12.63 -12.95 5.67
N ILE A 189 11.29 -13.10 5.70
CA ILE A 189 10.56 -13.68 6.85
C ILE A 189 11.05 -15.11 7.13
N ASP A 190 11.15 -15.95 6.10
CA ASP A 190 11.68 -17.31 6.22
C ASP A 190 13.15 -17.31 6.70
N ILE A 191 13.99 -16.44 6.14
CA ILE A 191 15.41 -16.30 6.53
C ILE A 191 15.53 -15.97 8.02
N VAL A 192 14.79 -14.95 8.49
CA VAL A 192 14.82 -14.50 9.88
C VAL A 192 14.27 -15.58 10.82
N ALA A 193 13.15 -16.22 10.48
CA ALA A 193 12.58 -17.29 11.31
C ALA A 193 13.52 -18.49 11.44
N ASN A 194 14.14 -18.93 10.34
CA ASN A 194 15.08 -20.05 10.35
C ASN A 194 16.35 -19.73 11.14
N TRP A 195 16.93 -18.53 10.95
CA TRP A 195 18.08 -18.09 11.70
C TRP A 195 17.79 -17.97 13.20
N TYR A 196 16.64 -17.40 13.56
CA TYR A 196 16.26 -17.23 14.95
C TYR A 196 16.12 -18.59 15.67
N ARG A 197 15.45 -19.56 15.04
CA ARG A 197 15.34 -20.93 15.57
C ARG A 197 16.69 -21.60 15.74
N LYS A 198 17.60 -21.44 14.78
CA LYS A 198 18.96 -22.01 14.82
C LYS A 198 19.83 -21.37 15.91
N SER A 199 19.68 -20.07 16.13
CA SER A 199 20.49 -19.29 17.08
C SER A 199 19.92 -19.23 18.49
N LEU A 200 18.70 -19.70 18.71
CA LEU A 200 18.03 -19.67 20.01
C LEU A 200 18.87 -20.39 21.09
N GLY A 201 19.07 -19.74 22.23
CA GLY A 201 19.91 -20.24 23.32
C GLY A 201 21.43 -20.10 23.10
N THR A 202 21.88 -19.59 21.96
CA THR A 202 23.30 -19.33 21.68
C THR A 202 23.68 -17.86 21.91
N SER A 203 24.96 -17.51 21.80
CA SER A 203 25.43 -16.12 21.83
C SER A 203 24.89 -15.26 20.68
N TYR A 204 24.36 -15.90 19.63
CA TYR A 204 23.80 -15.25 18.45
C TYR A 204 22.28 -15.04 18.54
N GLU A 205 21.61 -15.50 19.61
CA GLU A 205 20.16 -15.33 19.78
C GLU A 205 19.75 -13.86 19.62
N GLY A 206 18.77 -13.61 18.74
CA GLY A 206 18.24 -12.27 18.51
C GLY A 206 19.21 -11.30 17.83
N ARG A 207 20.29 -11.81 17.22
CA ARG A 207 21.11 -11.09 16.24
C ARG A 207 20.52 -11.25 14.85
N GLU A 208 20.85 -10.30 13.99
CA GLU A 208 20.55 -10.36 12.56
C GLU A 208 21.13 -11.61 11.88
N PRO A 209 20.39 -12.25 10.95
CA PRO A 209 20.90 -13.29 10.07
C PRO A 209 22.15 -12.82 9.31
N PRO A 210 23.21 -13.63 9.21
CA PRO A 210 24.41 -13.31 8.43
C PRO A 210 24.19 -13.57 6.93
N GLU A 211 23.02 -13.22 6.40
CA GLU A 211 22.58 -13.50 5.03
C GLU A 211 21.80 -12.29 4.48
N LEU A 212 21.80 -12.09 3.16
CA LEU A 212 21.03 -11.03 2.53
C LEU A 212 19.53 -11.35 2.60
N TYR A 213 18.76 -10.43 3.18
CA TYR A 213 17.30 -10.54 3.33
C TYR A 213 16.53 -10.52 2.01
N HIS A 214 17.15 -9.97 0.97
CA HIS A 214 16.66 -9.99 -0.40
C HIS A 214 17.85 -10.04 -1.36
N TYR A 215 17.81 -10.90 -2.38
CA TYR A 215 18.99 -11.20 -3.22
C TYR A 215 19.51 -10.00 -4.01
N TYR A 216 18.64 -9.05 -4.36
CA TYR A 216 19.00 -7.88 -5.18
C TYR A 216 19.08 -6.55 -4.43
N ALA A 217 18.31 -6.40 -3.35
CA ALA A 217 18.20 -5.15 -2.60
C ALA A 217 18.75 -5.25 -1.18
N GLY A 218 19.16 -6.45 -0.73
CA GLY A 218 19.51 -6.68 0.66
C GLY A 218 18.33 -6.36 1.57
N HIS A 219 18.54 -5.48 2.54
CA HIS A 219 17.49 -5.00 3.45
C HIS A 219 16.80 -3.72 2.98
N ASP A 220 17.22 -3.15 1.84
CA ASP A 220 16.78 -1.82 1.38
C ASP A 220 15.67 -1.91 0.31
N ASP A 221 14.79 -2.91 0.44
CA ASP A 221 13.63 -3.12 -0.45
C ASP A 221 12.59 -1.99 -0.32
N ASN A 222 12.59 -1.26 0.79
CA ASN A 222 11.81 -0.02 0.94
C ASN A 222 12.44 1.20 0.23
N ARG A 223 13.26 0.99 -0.81
CA ARG A 223 13.77 2.02 -1.75
C ARG A 223 13.35 1.84 -3.19
N ASP A 224 12.60 0.79 -3.49
CA ASP A 224 12.34 0.38 -4.86
C ASP A 224 11.06 0.99 -5.47
N TRP A 225 10.23 1.70 -4.70
CA TRP A 225 8.86 2.07 -5.10
C TRP A 225 8.76 3.04 -6.29
N PHE A 226 9.86 3.71 -6.66
CA PHE A 226 9.93 4.55 -7.86
C PHE A 226 10.58 3.85 -9.05
N MET A 227 11.39 2.81 -8.81
CA MET A 227 12.13 2.08 -9.86
C MET A 227 11.40 0.83 -10.30
N LEU A 228 10.75 0.15 -9.35
CA LEU A 228 10.04 -1.12 -9.51
C LEU A 228 10.95 -2.23 -10.07
N ASN A 229 12.16 -2.37 -9.55
CA ASN A 229 13.07 -3.44 -9.96
C ASN A 229 12.70 -4.79 -9.34
N LEU A 230 12.09 -4.80 -8.15
CA LEU A 230 11.74 -6.02 -7.43
C LEU A 230 10.36 -6.51 -7.82
N LYS A 231 10.19 -7.84 -7.90
CA LYS A 231 8.91 -8.46 -8.29
C LYS A 231 7.81 -8.18 -7.28
N GLU A 232 8.19 -8.15 -6.02
CA GLU A 232 7.35 -7.89 -4.86
C GLU A 232 6.80 -6.46 -4.93
N THR A 233 7.68 -5.48 -5.17
CA THR A 233 7.29 -4.08 -5.40
C THR A 233 6.33 -3.98 -6.58
N GLN A 234 6.65 -4.58 -7.73
CA GLN A 234 5.78 -4.56 -8.91
C GLN A 234 4.37 -5.13 -8.63
N GLN A 235 4.30 -6.26 -7.91
CA GLN A 235 3.02 -6.91 -7.57
C GLN A 235 2.18 -6.05 -6.64
N ILE A 236 2.79 -5.38 -5.67
CA ILE A 236 2.08 -4.49 -4.75
C ILE A 236 1.70 -3.18 -5.44
N THR A 237 2.58 -2.59 -6.25
CA THR A 237 2.26 -1.41 -7.07
C THR A 237 1.03 -1.68 -7.93
N ARG A 238 0.91 -2.87 -8.53
CA ARG A 238 -0.31 -3.27 -9.26
C ARG A 238 -1.54 -3.30 -8.35
N LEU A 239 -1.44 -3.94 -7.19
CA LEU A 239 -2.52 -3.99 -6.20
C LEU A 239 -3.00 -2.58 -5.83
N LEU A 240 -2.08 -1.66 -5.52
CA LEU A 240 -2.42 -0.33 -5.04
C LEU A 240 -2.91 0.59 -6.17
N TRP A 241 -2.26 0.59 -7.33
CA TRP A 241 -2.47 1.64 -8.36
C TRP A 241 -3.19 1.17 -9.61
N HIS A 242 -3.62 -0.09 -9.68
CA HIS A 242 -4.45 -0.62 -10.77
C HIS A 242 -5.72 -1.29 -10.27
N ASP A 243 -5.63 -1.97 -9.12
CA ASP A 243 -6.76 -2.74 -8.62
C ASP A 243 -7.61 -1.96 -7.60
N TRP A 244 -6.99 -1.28 -6.63
CA TRP A 244 -7.71 -0.81 -5.43
C TRP A 244 -7.68 0.69 -5.12
N PHE A 245 -6.63 1.43 -5.50
CA PHE A 245 -6.50 2.88 -5.26
C PHE A 245 -6.79 3.28 -3.79
N PRO A 246 -6.00 2.80 -2.81
CA PRO A 246 -6.27 3.02 -1.39
C PRO A 246 -6.21 4.49 -1.01
N GLN A 247 -7.14 4.95 -0.17
CA GLN A 247 -7.05 6.31 0.39
C GLN A 247 -5.96 6.40 1.46
N ILE A 248 -5.63 5.28 2.11
CA ILE A 248 -4.68 5.22 3.22
C ILE A 248 -3.74 4.03 3.01
N VAL A 249 -2.45 4.28 3.12
CA VAL A 249 -1.39 3.27 3.06
C VAL A 249 -0.54 3.40 4.32
N TYR A 250 -0.48 2.33 5.12
CA TYR A 250 0.25 2.27 6.37
C TYR A 250 1.37 1.24 6.30
N ASP A 251 2.59 1.73 6.45
CA ASP A 251 3.84 0.97 6.42
C ASP A 251 4.34 0.75 7.86
N VAL A 252 4.25 -0.48 8.37
CA VAL A 252 4.59 -0.83 9.75
C VAL A 252 6.03 -1.29 9.85
N HIS A 253 6.86 -0.51 10.57
CA HIS A 253 8.28 -0.76 10.78
C HIS A 253 8.64 -0.87 12.26
N GLN A 254 9.87 -1.32 12.50
CA GLN A 254 10.57 -1.19 13.75
C GLN A 254 11.91 -0.46 13.59
N GLN A 255 12.31 0.28 14.61
CA GLN A 255 13.58 1.00 14.69
C GLN A 255 14.55 0.37 15.71
N GLY A 256 15.73 0.98 15.88
CA GLY A 256 16.68 0.57 16.91
C GLY A 256 16.11 0.55 18.33
N SER A 257 16.59 -0.37 19.17
CA SER A 257 16.03 -0.63 20.51
C SER A 257 16.25 0.45 21.56
N ASN A 258 17.12 1.44 21.30
CA ASN A 258 17.60 2.40 22.31
C ASN A 258 16.91 3.77 22.23
N GLY A 259 15.95 3.99 21.32
CA GLY A 259 15.31 5.29 21.10
C GLY A 259 13.94 5.45 21.78
N SER A 260 13.04 6.21 21.15
CA SER A 260 11.61 6.19 21.51
C SER A 260 11.06 4.77 21.39
N ARG A 261 10.01 4.45 22.15
CA ARG A 261 9.37 3.12 22.08
C ARG A 261 8.50 2.98 20.85
N PHE A 262 7.92 4.08 20.38
CA PHE A 262 7.15 4.13 19.16
C PHE A 262 7.27 5.51 18.52
N PHE A 263 7.32 5.56 17.20
CA PHE A 263 7.16 6.79 16.44
C PHE A 263 5.95 6.68 15.52
N ILE A 264 5.21 7.78 15.41
CA ILE A 264 4.10 7.95 14.47
C ILE A 264 4.11 9.42 13.99
N PRO A 265 3.71 9.73 12.74
CA PRO A 265 3.68 11.11 12.26
C PRO A 265 2.83 12.06 13.14
N PRO A 266 2.94 13.39 13.00
CA PRO A 266 3.55 14.14 11.91
C PRO A 266 5.04 13.84 11.64
N PHE A 267 5.44 13.97 10.38
CA PHE A 267 6.84 13.90 9.95
C PHE A 267 7.57 15.22 10.25
N TYR A 268 8.90 15.20 10.29
CA TYR A 268 9.75 16.36 10.50
C TYR A 268 9.90 17.20 9.22
N ASP A 269 10.16 18.51 9.37
CA ASP A 269 10.41 19.43 8.25
C ASP A 269 11.71 19.12 7.49
N PRO A 270 11.91 19.57 6.24
CA PRO A 270 10.94 20.23 5.38
C PRO A 270 10.05 19.22 4.63
N PRO A 271 8.78 19.56 4.35
CA PRO A 271 7.97 18.75 3.46
C PRO A 271 8.36 18.94 1.98
N ASN A 272 8.05 17.96 1.14
CA ASN A 272 8.16 18.14 -0.32
C ASN A 272 7.10 19.17 -0.80
N PRO A 273 7.50 20.24 -1.50
CA PRO A 273 6.56 21.27 -1.96
C PRO A 273 5.58 20.79 -3.04
N ASN A 274 5.81 19.61 -3.63
CA ASN A 274 4.91 18.99 -4.60
C ASN A 274 3.80 18.13 -3.96
N ILE A 275 3.84 17.92 -2.65
CA ILE A 275 2.78 17.19 -1.93
C ILE A 275 1.74 18.21 -1.47
N ASP A 276 0.46 17.95 -1.75
CA ASP A 276 -0.62 18.84 -1.35
C ASP A 276 -0.66 18.99 0.19
N PRO A 277 -0.72 20.23 0.72
CA PRO A 277 -0.80 20.46 2.16
C PRO A 277 -1.94 19.72 2.86
N LEU A 278 -3.07 19.47 2.19
CA LEU A 278 -4.19 18.71 2.73
C LEU A 278 -3.78 17.27 3.07
N LEU A 279 -2.93 16.62 2.25
CA LEU A 279 -2.41 15.29 2.57
C LEU A 279 -1.55 15.32 3.84
N LEU A 280 -0.66 16.31 3.96
CA LEU A 280 0.21 16.46 5.13
C LEU A 280 -0.59 16.71 6.42
N ARG A 281 -1.69 17.48 6.34
CA ARG A 281 -2.60 17.68 7.48
C ARG A 281 -3.33 16.40 7.87
N GLN A 282 -3.76 15.59 6.90
CA GLN A 282 -4.41 14.31 7.17
C GLN A 282 -3.45 13.28 7.78
N VAL A 283 -2.19 13.25 7.33
CA VAL A 283 -1.11 12.46 7.94
C VAL A 283 -0.93 12.82 9.42
N GLY A 284 -0.82 14.12 9.72
CA GLY A 284 -0.67 14.59 11.09
C GLY A 284 -1.88 14.28 11.97
N LEU A 285 -3.10 14.39 11.43
CA LEU A 285 -4.33 14.06 12.15
C LEU A 285 -4.38 12.58 12.56
N MET A 286 -4.07 11.66 11.65
CA MET A 286 -4.05 10.23 11.96
C MET A 286 -2.96 9.90 12.98
N GLY A 287 -1.76 10.44 12.78
CA GLY A 287 -0.66 10.13 13.67
C GLY A 287 -0.87 10.66 15.09
N HIS A 288 -1.43 11.86 15.26
CA HIS A 288 -1.83 12.35 16.58
C HIS A 288 -2.96 11.54 17.22
N LYS A 289 -3.92 11.02 16.44
CA LYS A 289 -4.94 10.12 16.97
C LYS A 289 -4.30 8.84 17.52
N VAL A 290 -3.43 8.19 16.75
CA VAL A 290 -2.72 6.98 17.18
C VAL A 290 -1.85 7.25 18.41
N ALA A 291 -1.14 8.38 18.46
CA ALA A 291 -0.34 8.76 19.62
C ALA A 291 -1.20 8.92 20.89
N ALA A 292 -2.39 9.53 20.75
CA ALA A 292 -3.35 9.66 21.84
C ALA A 292 -3.90 8.29 22.29
N ASP A 293 -4.18 7.38 21.35
CA ASP A 293 -4.65 6.03 21.68
C ASP A 293 -3.60 5.22 22.45
N LEU A 294 -2.34 5.29 22.02
CA LEU A 294 -1.21 4.66 22.70
C LEU A 294 -1.04 5.20 24.13
N GLN A 295 -1.08 6.53 24.28
CA GLN A 295 -0.99 7.16 25.61
C GLN A 295 -2.18 6.77 26.49
N SER A 296 -3.40 6.73 25.94
CA SER A 296 -4.61 6.30 26.66
C SER A 296 -4.55 4.83 27.07
N ALA A 297 -3.86 3.99 26.30
CA ALA A 297 -3.58 2.59 26.65
C ALA A 297 -2.41 2.44 27.66
N GLY A 298 -1.82 3.55 28.11
CA GLY A 298 -0.76 3.57 29.12
C GLY A 298 0.66 3.36 28.56
N PHE A 299 0.83 3.35 27.23
CA PHE A 299 2.16 3.26 26.63
C PHE A 299 2.91 4.59 26.75
N LYS A 300 4.19 4.48 27.08
CA LYS A 300 5.14 5.59 27.18
C LYS A 300 6.12 5.56 26.01
N GLY A 301 6.80 6.67 25.79
CA GLY A 301 7.86 6.79 24.80
C GLY A 301 7.31 6.87 23.37
N VAL A 302 6.17 7.53 23.18
CA VAL A 302 5.59 7.78 21.86
C VAL A 302 6.10 9.12 21.32
N LEU A 303 6.82 9.06 20.21
CA LEU A 303 7.44 10.19 19.53
C LEU A 303 6.62 10.59 18.31
N THR A 304 6.43 11.90 18.14
CA THR A 304 5.81 12.50 16.96
C THR A 304 6.71 13.62 16.42
N ASN A 305 6.41 14.17 15.25
CA ASN A 305 7.10 15.32 14.67
C ASN A 305 8.63 15.19 14.76
N ALA A 306 9.16 14.09 14.21
CA ALA A 306 10.55 13.66 14.38
C ALA A 306 10.96 12.67 13.26
N LEU A 307 12.23 12.23 13.31
CA LEU A 307 12.85 11.18 12.49
C LEU A 307 12.89 11.49 11.00
N TYR A 308 11.77 11.34 10.32
CA TYR A 308 11.68 11.34 8.87
C TYR A 308 10.96 12.57 8.35
N ASP A 309 11.35 13.03 7.17
CA ASP A 309 10.60 14.04 6.41
C ASP A 309 9.70 13.39 5.35
N THR A 310 9.07 14.21 4.50
CA THR A 310 8.28 13.77 3.35
C THR A 310 8.94 14.11 2.02
N TRP A 311 10.25 14.40 1.99
CA TRP A 311 10.92 14.91 0.80
C TRP A 311 11.07 13.85 -0.30
N TRP A 312 11.54 12.66 0.05
CA TRP A 312 11.90 11.60 -0.90
C TRP A 312 10.72 10.68 -1.25
N HIS A 313 10.56 10.32 -2.52
CA HIS A 313 9.35 9.71 -3.09
C HIS A 313 9.40 8.19 -3.31
N GLY A 314 10.52 7.52 -3.01
CA GLY A 314 10.72 6.13 -3.43
C GLY A 314 10.36 5.05 -2.40
N GLY A 315 9.66 5.40 -1.32
CA GLY A 315 9.36 4.50 -0.20
C GLY A 315 7.91 4.06 -0.21
N PHE A 316 7.61 2.94 0.42
CA PHE A 316 6.25 2.38 0.51
C PHE A 316 5.26 3.41 1.03
N ARG A 317 5.66 4.19 2.05
CA ARG A 317 4.84 5.28 2.61
C ARG A 317 4.90 6.60 1.86
N THR A 318 5.88 6.86 1.00
CA THR A 318 6.01 8.17 0.32
C THR A 318 5.52 8.18 -1.11
N ALA A 319 5.58 7.06 -1.83
CA ALA A 319 4.95 6.90 -3.14
C ALA A 319 3.42 7.20 -3.12
N PRO A 320 2.63 6.78 -2.11
CA PRO A 320 1.19 7.06 -2.04
C PRO A 320 0.82 8.54 -2.13
N TYR A 321 1.67 9.46 -1.68
CA TYR A 321 1.37 10.91 -1.77
C TYR A 321 1.21 11.40 -3.21
N PHE A 322 1.93 10.79 -4.15
CA PHE A 322 1.84 11.08 -5.59
C PHE A 322 0.64 10.41 -6.27
N HIS A 323 -0.08 9.57 -5.52
CA HIS A 323 -1.35 8.95 -5.91
C HIS A 323 -2.52 9.48 -5.07
N ASN A 324 -2.43 10.72 -4.56
CA ASN A 324 -3.45 11.37 -3.71
C ASN A 324 -3.80 10.60 -2.42
N SER A 325 -2.95 9.67 -2.02
CA SER A 325 -3.19 8.74 -0.92
C SER A 325 -2.41 9.17 0.32
N ILE A 326 -2.97 8.89 1.50
CA ILE A 326 -2.34 9.21 2.78
C ILE A 326 -1.34 8.10 3.11
N GLY A 327 -0.05 8.42 3.08
CA GLY A 327 1.02 7.54 3.50
C GLY A 327 1.38 7.71 4.98
N ILE A 328 1.33 6.63 5.76
CA ILE A 328 1.73 6.58 7.16
C ILE A 328 2.88 5.61 7.31
N LEU A 329 3.86 5.94 8.15
CA LEU A 329 4.87 5.01 8.63
C LEU A 329 4.95 5.12 10.14
N SER A 330 5.05 3.99 10.83
CA SER A 330 5.35 3.94 12.24
C SER A 330 6.61 3.13 12.50
N GLU A 331 7.31 3.45 13.57
CA GLU A 331 8.49 2.71 14.02
C GLU A 331 8.31 2.29 15.47
N ALA A 332 8.18 0.99 15.75
CA ALA A 332 8.29 0.49 17.12
C ALA A 332 9.75 0.20 17.48
N ALA A 333 10.20 0.47 18.70
CA ALA A 333 11.55 0.05 19.11
C ALA A 333 11.69 -1.47 18.97
N SER A 334 12.72 -1.95 18.29
CA SER A 334 12.93 -3.39 18.13
C SER A 334 13.29 -4.04 19.46
N ALA A 335 12.82 -5.27 19.66
CA ALA A 335 13.42 -6.21 20.61
C ALA A 335 14.64 -6.88 19.96
N ARG A 336 15.15 -7.97 20.53
CA ARG A 336 16.21 -8.79 19.90
C ARG A 336 15.56 -9.85 19.02
N LEU A 337 15.02 -9.44 17.86
CA LEU A 337 14.04 -10.21 17.10
C LEU A 337 12.85 -10.59 18.00
N MET A 338 12.62 -11.87 18.25
CA MET A 338 11.58 -12.36 19.17
C MET A 338 12.07 -12.60 20.61
N SER A 339 13.30 -12.17 20.96
CA SER A 339 13.79 -12.22 22.34
C SER A 339 13.66 -10.86 23.03
N PRO A 340 13.30 -10.80 24.33
CA PRO A 340 13.31 -9.55 25.09
C PRO A 340 14.67 -8.85 25.12
N ALA A 341 14.65 -7.53 25.18
CA ALA A 341 15.83 -6.69 25.37
C ALA A 341 15.72 -5.95 26.72
N ASN A 342 16.81 -5.92 27.50
CA ASN A 342 16.88 -5.08 28.69
C ASN A 342 17.57 -3.78 28.32
N ILE A 343 16.83 -2.66 28.40
CA ILE A 343 17.31 -1.34 28.01
C ILE A 343 17.54 -0.50 29.27
N THR A 344 18.73 0.10 29.38
CA THR A 344 19.10 0.96 30.50
C THR A 344 18.83 2.43 30.19
N VAL A 345 18.70 3.24 31.24
CA VAL A 345 18.58 4.71 31.13
C VAL A 345 19.75 5.28 30.32
N ASP A 346 20.97 4.82 30.57
CA ASP A 346 22.17 5.30 29.86
C ASP A 346 22.17 4.99 28.36
N GLN A 347 21.51 3.92 27.93
CA GLN A 347 21.34 3.61 26.50
C GLN A 347 20.36 4.59 25.86
N LEU A 348 19.28 4.92 26.55
CA LEU A 348 18.25 5.87 26.09
C LEU A 348 18.79 7.32 26.08
N ALA A 349 19.52 7.73 27.12
CA ALA A 349 20.10 9.05 27.23
C ALA A 349 21.10 9.36 26.11
N ARG A 350 21.72 8.32 25.53
CA ARG A 350 22.65 8.43 24.39
C ARG A 350 21.94 8.37 23.03
N SER A 351 20.66 8.01 22.98
CA SER A 351 19.92 7.94 21.72
C SER A 351 19.34 9.29 21.36
N SER A 352 19.81 9.86 20.26
CA SER A 352 19.29 11.09 19.69
C SER A 352 18.79 10.83 18.26
N THR A 353 17.82 11.63 17.83
CA THR A 353 17.38 11.66 16.44
C THR A 353 16.88 13.05 16.08
N ARG A 354 16.59 13.28 14.81
CA ARG A 354 16.00 14.53 14.35
C ARG A 354 14.66 14.75 15.07
N GLY A 355 14.53 15.89 15.75
CA GLY A 355 13.34 16.20 16.56
C GLY A 355 13.32 15.61 17.98
N MET A 356 14.37 14.91 18.42
CA MET A 356 14.50 14.41 19.80
C MET A 356 15.97 14.37 20.24
N ARG A 357 16.34 15.21 21.22
CA ARG A 357 17.74 15.36 21.66
C ARG A 357 18.26 14.13 22.42
N ASN A 358 17.44 13.56 23.28
CA ASN A 358 17.66 12.25 23.91
C ASN A 358 16.32 11.56 24.17
N ALA A 359 16.33 10.25 24.42
CA ALA A 359 15.11 9.46 24.66
C ALA A 359 14.62 9.46 26.12
N THR A 360 15.15 10.34 26.98
CA THR A 360 14.82 10.39 28.42
C THR A 360 14.11 11.68 28.85
N GLU A 361 14.24 12.76 28.07
CA GLU A 361 13.66 14.07 28.35
C GLU A 361 12.26 14.23 27.76
N ALA A 362 11.35 14.83 28.53
CA ALA A 362 10.01 15.14 28.06
C ALA A 362 10.04 16.37 27.13
N LEU A 363 9.40 16.25 25.98
CA LEU A 363 9.29 17.30 24.95
C LEU A 363 7.83 17.42 24.50
N THR A 364 7.46 18.52 23.83
CA THR A 364 6.10 18.69 23.29
C THR A 364 5.69 17.56 22.34
N ASN A 365 6.64 17.06 21.56
CA ASN A 365 6.45 15.97 20.61
C ASN A 365 6.80 14.58 21.19
N PHE A 366 7.21 14.53 22.47
CA PHE A 366 7.59 13.33 23.22
C PHE A 366 7.28 13.50 24.72
N PRO A 367 6.00 13.64 25.11
CA PRO A 367 5.63 14.18 26.43
C PRO A 367 5.82 13.21 27.60
N ASP A 368 5.79 11.89 27.37
CA ASP A 368 5.93 10.87 28.41
C ASP A 368 7.03 9.86 28.06
N PRO A 369 8.33 10.18 28.27
CA PRO A 369 9.45 9.31 27.95
C PRO A 369 9.42 7.99 28.73
N TRP A 370 9.75 6.89 28.05
CA TRP A 370 9.99 5.60 28.71
C TRP A 370 11.43 5.55 29.26
N GLN A 371 11.60 5.18 30.53
CA GLN A 371 12.85 5.44 31.26
C GLN A 371 13.86 4.29 31.25
N ALA A 372 13.42 3.03 31.35
CA ALA A 372 14.24 1.82 31.30
C ALA A 372 13.35 0.60 31.51
N GLY A 373 13.90 -0.60 31.26
CA GLY A 373 13.24 -1.86 31.61
C GLY A 373 13.39 -2.93 30.54
N THR A 374 12.64 -4.01 30.74
CA THR A 374 12.54 -5.10 29.75
C THR A 374 11.55 -4.70 28.67
N TRP A 375 12.04 -4.67 27.43
CA TRP A 375 11.25 -4.46 26.23
C TRP A 375 11.02 -5.80 25.52
N ARG A 376 9.75 -6.16 25.28
CA ARG A 376 9.35 -7.47 24.75
C ARG A 376 8.71 -7.35 23.36
N PRO A 377 8.79 -8.39 22.51
CA PRO A 377 8.00 -8.49 21.29
C PRO A 377 6.51 -8.22 21.51
N ARG A 378 5.96 -8.67 22.64
CA ARG A 378 4.57 -8.38 22.99
C ARG A 378 4.26 -6.88 23.11
N ASN A 379 5.18 -6.08 23.65
CA ASN A 379 4.98 -4.64 23.74
C ASN A 379 4.91 -4.00 22.34
N ILE A 380 5.75 -4.46 21.41
CA ILE A 380 5.75 -4.01 20.02
C ILE A 380 4.41 -4.36 19.36
N LEU A 381 4.00 -5.63 19.47
CA LEU A 381 2.75 -6.11 18.89
C LEU A 381 1.53 -5.34 19.41
N ASP A 382 1.45 -5.10 20.72
CA ASP A 382 0.31 -4.41 21.32
C ASP A 382 0.24 -2.95 20.82
N MET A 383 1.39 -2.27 20.66
CA MET A 383 1.42 -0.90 20.11
C MET A 383 1.05 -0.87 18.62
N GLU A 384 1.55 -1.81 17.83
CA GLU A 384 1.22 -1.95 16.40
C GLU A 384 -0.27 -2.28 16.19
N MET A 385 -0.85 -3.12 17.05
CA MET A 385 -2.30 -3.42 17.06
C MET A 385 -3.12 -2.16 17.34
N ILE A 386 -2.73 -1.36 18.33
CA ILE A 386 -3.39 -0.08 18.65
C ILE A 386 -3.28 0.88 17.47
N ALA A 387 -2.11 1.00 16.85
CA ALA A 387 -1.90 1.88 15.70
C ALA A 387 -2.75 1.46 14.49
N ALA A 388 -2.74 0.17 14.14
CA ALA A 388 -3.54 -0.38 13.06
C ALA A 388 -5.05 -0.15 13.30
N ARG A 389 -5.55 -0.44 14.51
CA ARG A 389 -6.96 -0.19 14.87
C ARG A 389 -7.31 1.30 14.89
N GLY A 390 -6.42 2.16 15.40
CA GLY A 390 -6.61 3.61 15.41
C GLY A 390 -6.76 4.19 14.00
N ILE A 391 -5.92 3.74 13.06
CA ILE A 391 -6.00 4.12 11.64
C ILE A 391 -7.29 3.61 11.01
N LEU A 392 -7.65 2.35 11.23
CA LEU A 392 -8.91 1.77 10.73
C LEU A 392 -10.15 2.48 11.30
N SER A 393 -10.12 2.84 12.58
CA SER A 393 -11.18 3.59 13.26
C SER A 393 -11.36 4.98 12.65
N MET A 394 -10.25 5.69 12.36
CA MET A 394 -10.29 6.96 11.63
C MET A 394 -10.86 6.77 10.22
N ALA A 395 -10.35 5.79 9.47
CA ALA A 395 -10.78 5.47 8.11
C ALA A 395 -12.28 5.19 8.01
N ALA A 396 -12.84 4.53 9.04
CA ALA A 396 -14.25 4.21 9.14
C ALA A 396 -15.11 5.44 9.48
N LYS A 397 -14.74 6.17 10.54
CA LYS A 397 -15.50 7.33 11.05
C LYS A 397 -15.54 8.49 10.07
N TYR A 398 -14.44 8.71 9.34
CA TYR A 398 -14.31 9.81 8.37
C TYR A 398 -14.36 9.32 6.92
N ARG A 399 -15.04 8.20 6.66
CA ARG A 399 -15.10 7.55 5.34
C ARG A 399 -15.43 8.50 4.19
N THR A 400 -16.51 9.26 4.31
CA THR A 400 -16.93 10.19 3.26
C THR A 400 -15.93 11.32 3.06
N THR A 401 -15.26 11.77 4.12
CA THR A 401 -14.21 12.79 4.05
C THR A 401 -12.99 12.28 3.30
N TYR A 402 -12.49 11.08 3.62
CA TYR A 402 -11.31 10.53 2.93
C TYR A 402 -11.58 10.23 1.45
N LEU A 403 -12.75 9.66 1.12
CA LEU A 403 -13.15 9.45 -0.28
C LEU A 403 -13.29 10.77 -1.05
N ARG A 404 -13.87 11.79 -0.42
CA ARG A 404 -14.02 13.12 -1.01
C ARG A 404 -12.66 13.77 -1.24
N ASN A 405 -11.80 13.80 -0.22
CA ASN A 405 -10.50 14.45 -0.32
C ASN A 405 -9.63 13.77 -1.38
N PHE A 406 -9.64 12.44 -1.44
CA PHE A 406 -8.94 11.68 -2.48
C PHE A 406 -9.38 12.08 -3.89
N TYR A 407 -10.69 12.14 -4.14
CA TYR A 407 -11.26 12.58 -5.42
C TYR A 407 -10.93 14.04 -5.74
N GLU A 408 -11.11 14.95 -4.77
CA GLU A 408 -10.91 16.39 -4.99
C GLU A 408 -9.42 16.73 -5.18
N LEU A 409 -8.49 16.00 -4.57
CA LEU A 409 -7.06 16.10 -4.85
C LEU A 409 -6.75 15.68 -6.29
N GLY A 410 -7.31 14.55 -6.75
CA GLY A 410 -7.19 14.12 -8.14
C GLY A 410 -7.77 15.17 -9.10
N ARG A 411 -8.95 15.72 -8.79
CA ARG A 411 -9.61 16.72 -9.62
C ARG A 411 -8.77 18.00 -9.66
N LYS A 412 -8.25 18.45 -8.51
CA LYS A 412 -7.36 19.61 -8.42
C LYS A 412 -6.11 19.44 -9.29
N ASN A 413 -5.50 18.26 -9.33
CA ASN A 413 -4.32 18.02 -10.17
C ASN A 413 -4.62 18.06 -11.69
N ILE A 414 -5.89 17.89 -12.08
CA ILE A 414 -6.35 17.99 -13.48
C ILE A 414 -6.83 19.41 -13.79
N ASP A 415 -7.60 20.01 -12.87
CA ASP A 415 -8.26 21.30 -13.01
C ASP A 415 -7.32 22.49 -12.77
N GLU A 416 -6.27 22.33 -11.95
CA GLU A 416 -5.23 23.35 -11.83
C GLU A 416 -4.66 23.53 -13.24
N PRO A 417 -4.99 24.64 -13.93
CA PRO A 417 -4.44 24.88 -15.25
C PRO A 417 -2.96 24.85 -15.03
N THR A 418 -2.24 24.10 -15.87
CA THR A 418 -0.79 24.23 -16.01
C THR A 418 -0.44 25.66 -15.72
N LYS A 419 0.20 25.92 -14.57
CA LYS A 419 0.87 27.20 -14.34
C LYS A 419 1.58 27.47 -15.65
N GLN A 420 1.47 28.68 -16.21
CA GLN A 420 1.78 28.98 -17.62
C GLN A 420 3.13 28.43 -18.15
N ASP A 421 4.00 27.97 -17.25
CA ASP A 421 5.31 27.37 -17.44
C ASP A 421 5.46 25.86 -17.07
N GLN A 422 4.39 25.11 -16.78
CA GLN A 422 4.45 23.67 -16.45
C GLN A 422 4.19 22.78 -17.66
N PRO A 423 4.99 21.72 -17.86
CA PRO A 423 4.82 20.80 -18.99
C PRO A 423 3.53 19.99 -18.85
N ILE A 424 2.69 19.97 -19.89
CA ILE A 424 1.52 19.07 -20.00
C ILE A 424 1.90 17.62 -20.32
N ALA A 425 3.08 17.41 -20.89
CA ALA A 425 3.59 16.10 -21.29
C ALA A 425 5.13 16.15 -21.38
N TYR A 426 5.75 14.98 -21.24
CA TYR A 426 7.18 14.79 -21.51
C TYR A 426 7.34 13.96 -22.78
N LEU A 427 8.16 14.45 -23.71
CA LEU A 427 8.44 13.74 -24.97
C LEU A 427 9.65 12.83 -24.80
N ILE A 428 9.47 11.57 -25.18
CA ILE A 428 10.54 10.56 -25.23
C ILE A 428 10.84 10.28 -26.70
N PRO A 429 12.01 10.70 -27.24
CA PRO A 429 12.36 10.42 -28.63
C PRO A 429 12.50 8.93 -28.90
N ALA A 430 12.03 8.50 -30.07
CA ALA A 430 12.30 7.17 -30.60
C ALA A 430 13.74 7.08 -31.16
N GLY A 431 14.28 5.85 -31.28
CA GLY A 431 15.58 5.60 -31.93
C GLY A 431 16.81 6.02 -31.11
N LEU A 432 16.68 6.10 -29.78
CA LEU A 432 17.81 6.32 -28.88
C LEU A 432 18.63 5.02 -28.77
N SER A 433 19.96 5.10 -28.62
CA SER A 433 20.83 3.91 -28.54
C SER A 433 20.65 3.04 -27.28
N ARG A 434 19.63 3.29 -26.45
CA ARG A 434 19.39 2.64 -25.15
C ARG A 434 17.95 2.13 -25.02
N ASP A 435 17.47 1.42 -26.05
CA ASP A 435 16.08 0.97 -26.13
C ASP A 435 15.62 0.14 -24.91
N GLU A 436 16.48 -0.71 -24.34
CA GLU A 436 16.11 -1.52 -23.16
C GLU A 436 15.91 -0.65 -21.90
N SER A 437 16.83 0.29 -21.63
CA SER A 437 16.68 1.19 -20.48
C SER A 437 15.45 2.09 -20.63
N LEU A 438 15.17 2.51 -21.85
CA LEU A 438 13.98 3.31 -22.15
C LEU A 438 12.70 2.50 -21.95
N ALA A 439 12.67 1.25 -22.43
CA ALA A 439 11.54 0.35 -22.22
C ALA A 439 11.29 0.10 -20.72
N LYS A 440 12.34 -0.08 -19.91
CA LYS A 440 12.22 -0.23 -18.45
C LYS A 440 11.64 1.02 -17.80
N LEU A 441 12.15 2.21 -18.15
CA LEU A 441 11.63 3.48 -17.64
C LEU A 441 10.14 3.65 -17.97
N ILE A 442 9.76 3.44 -19.24
CA ILE A 442 8.37 3.52 -19.70
C ILE A 442 7.51 2.51 -18.95
N GLY A 443 7.99 1.27 -18.79
CA GLY A 443 7.30 0.23 -18.02
C GLY A 443 7.06 0.62 -16.56
N SER A 444 8.07 1.17 -15.88
CA SER A 444 7.94 1.63 -14.50
C SER A 444 6.97 2.81 -14.35
N LEU A 445 6.90 3.70 -15.35
CA LEU A 445 5.92 4.79 -15.39
C LEU A 445 4.50 4.25 -15.55
N ILE A 446 4.27 3.36 -16.53
CA ILE A 446 2.96 2.72 -16.77
C ILE A 446 2.50 1.95 -15.54
N ASN A 447 3.40 1.20 -14.89
CA ASN A 447 3.08 0.46 -13.67
C ASN A 447 2.71 1.38 -12.49
N GLN A 448 3.22 2.61 -12.45
CA GLN A 448 2.80 3.64 -11.49
C GLN A 448 1.52 4.38 -11.94
N GLY A 449 0.87 3.97 -13.03
CA GLY A 449 -0.36 4.60 -13.51
C GLY A 449 -0.13 5.88 -14.32
N VAL A 450 1.10 6.14 -14.78
CA VAL A 450 1.39 7.22 -15.73
C VAL A 450 0.95 6.79 -17.13
N GLU A 451 0.14 7.62 -17.78
CA GLU A 451 -0.30 7.40 -19.14
C GLU A 451 0.83 7.67 -20.14
N VAL A 452 1.06 6.73 -21.06
CA VAL A 452 2.08 6.86 -22.11
C VAL A 452 1.42 6.69 -23.46
N TYR A 453 1.61 7.68 -24.33
CA TYR A 453 1.04 7.72 -25.67
C TYR A 453 2.17 7.72 -26.71
N ARG A 454 1.92 7.09 -27.85
CA ARG A 454 2.79 7.17 -29.04
C ARG A 454 2.19 8.20 -30.00
N LEU A 455 3.03 9.12 -30.49
CA LEU A 455 2.61 10.05 -31.53
C LEU A 455 2.34 9.30 -32.85
N ASP A 456 1.27 9.70 -33.53
CA ASP A 456 0.86 9.19 -34.85
C ASP A 456 1.65 9.80 -36.01
N SER A 457 2.36 10.90 -35.74
CA SER A 457 3.15 11.65 -36.69
C SER A 457 4.54 11.99 -36.12
N GLU A 458 5.51 12.16 -37.02
CA GLU A 458 6.85 12.60 -36.61
C GLU A 458 6.80 14.07 -36.18
N LEU A 459 7.26 14.33 -34.96
CA LEU A 459 7.42 15.69 -34.47
C LEU A 459 8.85 16.16 -34.72
N HIS A 460 9.04 17.02 -35.73
CA HIS A 460 10.32 17.66 -35.97
C HIS A 460 10.49 18.86 -35.03
N LEU A 461 11.37 18.70 -34.04
CA LEU A 461 11.72 19.76 -33.10
C LEU A 461 13.10 20.31 -33.41
N THR A 462 13.21 21.62 -33.61
CA THR A 462 14.49 22.31 -33.72
C THR A 462 15.01 22.60 -32.32
N TYR A 463 16.06 21.90 -31.89
CA TYR A 463 16.70 22.13 -30.60
C TYR A 463 17.96 22.99 -30.78
N GLY A 464 18.03 24.13 -30.09
CA GLY A 464 19.26 24.91 -29.95
C GLY A 464 19.87 24.71 -28.56
N PRO A 465 21.21 24.68 -28.41
CA PRO A 465 21.83 24.74 -27.09
C PRO A 465 21.52 26.11 -26.45
N GLN A 466 20.86 26.11 -25.28
CA GLN A 466 20.81 27.30 -24.43
C GLN A 466 21.88 27.19 -23.35
N LEU A 467 22.80 28.17 -23.33
CA LEU A 467 23.78 28.35 -22.26
C LEU A 467 23.13 29.14 -21.14
N LEU A 468 22.90 28.50 -19.98
CA LEU A 468 22.58 29.21 -18.74
C LEU A 468 23.87 29.83 -18.19
N GLN A 469 23.96 31.15 -18.20
CA GLN A 469 24.96 31.88 -17.42
C GLN A 469 24.33 32.33 -16.09
N ARG A 470 24.97 31.98 -14.98
CA ARG A 470 24.61 32.49 -13.65
C ARG A 470 25.15 33.91 -13.54
N THR A 471 24.29 34.90 -13.32
CA THR A 471 24.70 36.23 -12.85
C THR A 471 25.03 36.13 -11.36
N ASN A 472 26.23 35.59 -11.07
CA ASN A 472 27.12 35.94 -9.95
C ASN A 472 28.00 34.74 -9.54
N ALA A 473 29.32 34.99 -9.67
CA ALA A 473 30.50 34.36 -9.09
C ALA A 473 30.68 32.83 -9.16
N ALA A 474 31.82 32.45 -9.76
CA ALA A 474 32.44 31.12 -9.89
C ALA A 474 31.69 30.12 -10.80
N SER A 475 32.26 29.93 -11.99
CA SER A 475 31.76 29.10 -13.08
C SER A 475 32.01 27.61 -12.82
N GLU A 476 30.99 26.90 -12.34
CA GLU A 476 30.87 25.46 -12.56
C GLU A 476 29.73 25.18 -13.55
N LYS A 477 30.01 24.35 -14.56
CA LYS A 477 29.01 23.90 -15.54
C LYS A 477 28.03 22.95 -14.84
N LEU A 478 26.82 23.42 -14.54
CA LEU A 478 25.73 22.60 -13.96
C LEU A 478 24.99 21.71 -14.98
N GLY A 479 25.62 21.39 -16.11
CA GLY A 479 25.04 20.56 -17.16
C GLY A 479 24.31 21.34 -18.26
N THR A 480 24.08 20.66 -19.38
CA THR A 480 23.40 21.20 -20.57
C THR A 480 22.00 20.58 -20.62
N TYR A 481 20.95 21.40 -20.71
CA TYR A 481 19.59 20.90 -20.92
C TYR A 481 19.02 21.47 -22.21
N ARG A 482 18.16 20.68 -22.88
CA ARG A 482 17.48 21.10 -24.11
C ARG A 482 16.10 21.62 -23.75
N LYS A 483 15.87 22.93 -23.92
CA LYS A 483 14.52 23.52 -23.87
C LYS A 483 13.88 23.40 -25.24
N ILE A 484 12.64 22.92 -25.28
CA ILE A 484 11.84 22.84 -26.50
C ILE A 484 11.14 24.18 -26.68
N ILE A 485 11.36 24.85 -27.80
CA ILE A 485 10.52 25.97 -28.25
C ILE A 485 9.78 25.44 -29.47
N ALA A 486 8.51 25.08 -29.31
CA ALA A 486 7.66 24.72 -30.43
C ALA A 486 7.23 26.01 -31.14
N SER A 487 7.65 26.23 -32.38
CA SER A 487 7.02 27.21 -33.25
C SER A 487 5.88 26.53 -34.00
N THR A 488 4.65 26.69 -33.54
CA THR A 488 3.47 26.27 -34.30
C THR A 488 3.27 27.22 -35.47
N THR A 489 3.63 26.80 -36.67
CA THR A 489 2.94 27.29 -37.86
C THR A 489 1.81 26.30 -38.11
N SER A 490 0.56 26.75 -37.95
CA SER A 490 -0.71 25.99 -37.98
C SER A 490 -1.03 25.15 -36.73
N MET A 491 -1.74 25.77 -35.78
CA MET A 491 -2.82 25.05 -35.09
C MET A 491 -4.02 25.02 -36.04
N GLN A 492 -4.29 23.88 -36.64
CA GLN A 492 -5.64 23.53 -37.02
C GLN A 492 -6.10 22.42 -36.08
N GLU A 493 -7.31 22.57 -35.55
CA GLU A 493 -8.03 21.56 -34.80
C GLU A 493 -7.96 20.23 -35.55
N VAL A 494 -7.28 19.23 -34.97
CA VAL A 494 -7.39 17.86 -35.45
C VAL A 494 -8.46 17.19 -34.60
N GLN A 495 -9.65 17.12 -35.19
CA GLN A 495 -10.72 16.22 -34.74
C GLN A 495 -10.19 14.79 -34.65
N CYS A 496 -10.46 14.13 -33.53
CA CYS A 496 -10.27 12.70 -33.36
C CYS A 496 -11.03 11.93 -34.46
N ALA A 497 -10.30 11.14 -35.24
CA ALA A 497 -10.85 10.04 -36.01
C ALA A 497 -9.86 8.88 -36.01
N GLY A 498 -10.31 7.71 -35.55
CA GLY A 498 -9.73 6.42 -35.92
C GLY A 498 -8.87 5.73 -34.88
N LEU A 499 -9.51 4.80 -34.15
CA LEU A 499 -8.91 3.66 -33.45
C LEU A 499 -7.99 2.81 -34.36
N VAL A 500 -6.92 2.24 -33.79
CA VAL A 500 -6.78 0.79 -33.49
C VAL A 500 -5.96 0.63 -32.21
#